data_AF-A0A7W3XYM7-F1
#
_entry.id   AF-A0A7W3XYM7-F1
#
_cell.length_a   1.000
_cell.length_b   1.000
_cell.length_c   1.000
_cell.angle_alpha   90.00
_cell.angle_beta   90.00
_cell.angle_gamma   90.00
#
_symmetry.space_group_name_H-M   'P 1'
#
loop_
_entity.id
_entity.type
_entity.pdbx_description
1 polymer ?
#
loop_
_entity_poly.entity_id
_entity_poly.type
_entity_poly.pdbx_seq_one_letter_code
_entity_poly.pdbx_strand_id
1 'polypeptide(L)'
;AMLRALHALPLPPVPLPEFRPLASLEQRVAAGTSLSAHHRAWLTDRIEELLVSYEQLDSPLGPGLLHGDAYPGNTLWDGSSARLGDWDEAAFGPRELDLANTYQGVRFGRTEQELERFGAGYGRDIRDWPGLPVLCRIRDLHTLGSYIRRADAGDEAASAELVRRLDSLRSCSDTEVWAPAR
;
A
#
# COMPACT_ATOMS: atom_id res chain seq x y z
N ALA A 1 13.05 6.78 -10.87
CA ALA A 1 14.00 7.90 -10.68
C ALA A 1 13.55 8.82 -9.54
N MET A 2 12.30 9.30 -9.55
CA MET A 2 11.76 10.19 -8.52
C MET A 2 11.86 9.62 -7.09
N LEU A 3 11.38 8.39 -6.85
CA LEU A 3 11.51 7.75 -5.53
C LEU A 3 12.96 7.55 -5.09
N ARG A 4 13.87 7.24 -6.03
CA ARG A 4 15.31 7.17 -5.72
C ARG A 4 15.83 8.51 -5.22
N ALA A 5 15.43 9.60 -5.88
CA ALA A 5 15.83 10.94 -5.46
C ALA A 5 15.27 11.30 -4.07
N LEU A 6 14.01 10.97 -3.79
CA LEU A 6 13.41 11.14 -2.47
C LEU A 6 14.19 10.37 -1.40
N HIS A 7 14.42 9.08 -1.61
CA HIS A 7 15.09 8.21 -0.64
C HIS A 7 16.56 8.55 -0.38
N ALA A 8 17.18 9.32 -1.28
CA ALA A 8 18.54 9.83 -1.15
C ALA A 8 18.62 11.17 -0.40
N LEU A 9 17.48 11.83 -0.12
CA LEU A 9 17.46 13.04 0.69
C LEU A 9 17.82 12.71 2.15
N PRO A 10 18.46 13.66 2.87
CA PRO A 10 18.57 13.55 4.32
C PRO A 10 17.18 13.57 4.96
N LEU A 11 17.09 13.09 6.20
CA LEU A 11 15.87 13.25 6.98
C LEU A 11 15.53 14.73 7.13
N PRO A 12 14.24 15.09 7.08
CA PRO A 12 13.83 16.47 7.26
C PRO A 12 14.19 16.95 8.67
N PRO A 13 14.33 18.27 8.89
CA PRO A 13 14.66 18.83 10.20
C PRO A 13 13.49 18.75 11.20
N VAL A 14 12.38 18.13 10.82
CA VAL A 14 11.22 17.84 11.66
C VAL A 14 11.15 16.34 11.93
N PRO A 15 10.80 15.91 13.15
CA PRO A 15 10.67 14.49 13.46
C PRO A 15 9.52 13.89 12.64
N LEU A 16 9.81 12.78 11.97
CA LEU A 16 8.79 11.98 11.27
C LEU A 16 8.26 10.91 12.21
N PRO A 17 6.97 10.55 12.12
CA PRO A 17 6.47 9.37 12.80
C PRO A 17 7.13 8.12 12.19
N GLU A 18 7.29 7.09 13.02
CA GLU A 18 7.60 5.75 12.50
C GLU A 18 6.40 5.23 11.70
N PHE A 19 6.66 4.63 10.54
CA PHE A 19 5.62 4.02 9.75
C PHE A 19 5.00 2.85 10.51
N ARG A 20 3.67 2.88 10.67
CA ARG A 20 2.89 1.80 11.29
C ARG A 20 1.97 1.18 10.25
N PRO A 21 2.33 0.02 9.67
CA PRO A 21 1.48 -0.65 8.71
C PRO A 21 0.10 -0.92 9.30
N LEU A 22 -0.95 -0.74 8.50
CA LEU A 22 -2.34 -1.13 8.82
C LEU A 22 -2.99 -0.44 10.05
N ALA A 23 -2.31 0.44 10.79
CA ALA A 23 -2.86 1.06 12.01
C ALA A 23 -4.23 1.76 11.77
N SER A 24 -4.34 2.51 10.67
CA SER A 24 -5.60 3.15 10.27
C SER A 24 -6.69 2.14 9.89
N LEU A 25 -6.31 0.99 9.33
CA LEU A 25 -7.26 -0.07 8.99
C LEU A 25 -7.74 -0.79 10.24
N GLU A 26 -6.87 -1.13 11.19
CA GLU A 26 -7.23 -1.76 12.47
C GLU A 26 -8.31 -0.97 13.19
N GLN A 27 -8.12 0.35 13.31
CA GLN A 27 -9.10 1.25 13.92
C GLN A 27 -10.45 1.22 13.19
N ARG A 28 -10.44 1.20 11.85
CA ARG A 28 -11.67 1.13 11.05
C ARG A 28 -12.35 -0.23 11.15
N VAL A 29 -11.60 -1.32 11.17
CA VAL A 29 -12.15 -2.68 11.34
C VAL A 29 -12.74 -2.84 12.74
N ALA A 30 -12.17 -2.20 13.77
CA ALA A 30 -12.74 -2.21 15.12
C ALA A 30 -14.02 -1.36 15.21
N ALA A 31 -14.03 -0.15 14.65
CA ALA A 31 -15.13 0.80 14.80
C ALA A 31 -16.24 0.69 13.74
N GLY A 32 -15.97 0.10 12.58
CA GLY A 32 -16.87 0.11 11.43
C GLY A 32 -18.15 -0.68 11.67
N THR A 33 -19.20 -0.38 10.91
CA THR A 33 -20.54 -0.98 11.07
C THR A 33 -21.00 -1.75 9.83
N SER A 34 -20.39 -1.48 8.68
CA SER A 34 -20.69 -2.10 7.38
C SER A 34 -20.13 -3.52 7.23
N LEU A 35 -19.13 -3.90 8.04
CA LEU A 35 -18.53 -5.23 7.99
C LEU A 35 -19.39 -6.27 8.73
N SER A 36 -19.65 -7.39 8.06
CA SER A 36 -20.19 -8.59 8.71
C SER A 36 -19.24 -9.12 9.78
N ALA A 37 -19.77 -9.84 10.78
CA ALA A 37 -18.95 -10.44 11.83
C ALA A 37 -17.86 -11.36 11.25
N HIS A 38 -18.19 -12.10 10.18
CA HIS A 38 -17.26 -12.97 9.47
C HIS A 38 -16.11 -12.20 8.80
N HIS A 39 -16.41 -11.12 8.08
CA HIS A 39 -15.38 -10.31 7.44
C HIS A 39 -14.51 -9.56 8.44
N ARG A 40 -15.09 -9.11 9.56
CA ARG A 40 -14.34 -8.47 10.63
C ARG A 40 -13.33 -9.43 11.26
N ALA A 41 -13.77 -10.63 11.66
CA ALA A 41 -12.89 -11.64 12.24
C ALA A 41 -11.74 -11.98 11.28
N TRP A 42 -12.06 -12.23 10.00
CA TRP A 42 -11.04 -12.53 8.99
C TRP A 42 -10.04 -11.37 8.80
N LEU A 43 -10.50 -10.12 8.75
CA LEU A 43 -9.61 -8.95 8.62
C LEU A 43 -8.70 -8.80 9.85
N THR A 44 -9.24 -8.97 11.07
CA THR A 44 -8.46 -8.91 12.30
C THR A 44 -7.34 -9.97 12.28
N ASP A 45 -7.68 -11.22 12.01
CA ASP A 45 -6.69 -12.32 11.95
C ASP A 45 -5.63 -12.06 10.87
N ARG A 46 -6.05 -11.57 9.70
CA ARG A 46 -5.15 -11.30 8.58
C ARG A 46 -4.22 -10.11 8.86
N ILE A 47 -4.70 -9.07 9.53
CA ILE A 47 -3.86 -7.94 9.93
C ILE A 47 -2.78 -8.44 10.89
N GLU A 48 -3.14 -9.21 11.92
CA GLU A 48 -2.18 -9.78 12.87
C GLU A 48 -1.11 -10.64 12.17
N GLU A 49 -1.51 -11.56 11.29
CA GLU A 49 -0.60 -12.41 10.52
C GLU A 49 0.42 -11.59 9.71
N LEU A 50 -0.04 -10.53 9.04
CA LEU A 50 0.81 -9.68 8.21
C LEU A 50 1.73 -8.79 9.03
N LEU A 51 1.29 -8.29 10.19
CA LEU A 51 2.14 -7.52 11.09
C LEU A 51 3.26 -8.38 11.68
N VAL A 52 2.96 -9.61 12.10
CA VAL A 52 3.99 -10.57 12.53
C VAL A 52 4.98 -10.84 11.39
N SER A 53 4.49 -11.04 10.17
CA SER A 53 5.36 -11.25 9.00
C SER A 53 6.23 -10.03 8.69
N TYR A 54 5.67 -8.82 8.82
CA TYR A 54 6.36 -7.55 8.60
C TYR A 54 7.52 -7.35 9.58
N GLU A 55 7.33 -7.68 10.85
CA GLU A 55 8.37 -7.57 11.89
C GLU A 55 9.59 -8.47 11.64
N GLN A 56 9.43 -9.54 10.86
CA GLN A 56 10.51 -10.48 10.52
C GLN A 56 11.25 -10.11 9.22
N LEU A 57 10.87 -9.04 8.54
CA LEU A 57 11.48 -8.66 7.27
C LEU A 57 12.87 -8.06 7.47
N ASP A 58 13.82 -8.48 6.62
CA ASP A 58 15.03 -7.71 6.38
C ASP A 58 14.72 -6.49 5.50
N SER A 59 15.45 -5.39 5.63
CA SER A 59 15.29 -4.20 4.78
C SER A 59 16.57 -4.00 3.97
N PRO A 60 16.68 -4.58 2.76
CA PRO A 60 17.88 -4.44 1.92
C PRO A 60 18.21 -3.01 1.51
N LEU A 61 17.22 -2.11 1.45
CA LEU A 61 17.37 -0.68 1.19
C LEU A 61 17.59 0.14 2.46
N GLY A 62 17.37 -0.50 3.63
CA GLY A 62 17.41 0.12 4.94
C GLY A 62 16.30 1.15 5.17
N PRO A 63 16.17 1.62 6.41
CA PRO A 63 15.19 2.63 6.76
C PRO A 63 15.58 4.03 6.25
N GLY A 64 14.58 4.88 6.00
CA GLY A 64 14.74 6.25 5.54
C GLY A 64 13.42 7.02 5.50
N LEU A 65 13.47 8.20 4.88
CA LEU A 65 12.26 8.99 4.56
C LEU A 65 11.38 8.22 3.57
N LEU A 66 10.11 8.09 3.91
CA LEU A 66 9.05 7.53 3.09
C LEU A 66 8.06 8.62 2.70
N HIS A 67 7.50 8.52 1.51
CA HIS A 67 6.26 9.19 1.15
C HIS A 67 5.05 8.53 1.82
N GLY A 68 5.07 7.21 1.99
CA GLY A 68 3.97 6.42 2.57
C GLY A 68 2.92 6.00 1.54
N ASP A 69 2.61 6.88 0.59
CA ASP A 69 1.60 6.63 -0.45
C ASP A 69 2.05 7.04 -1.88
N ALA A 70 3.27 6.66 -2.28
CA ALA A 70 3.84 7.02 -3.57
C ALA A 70 3.29 6.21 -4.77
N TYR A 71 2.03 6.43 -5.14
CA TYR A 71 1.44 5.89 -6.37
C TYR A 71 1.14 7.00 -7.40
N PRO A 72 0.89 6.67 -8.69
CA PRO A 72 0.71 7.67 -9.75
C PRO A 72 -0.38 8.72 -9.50
N GLY A 73 -1.42 8.40 -8.72
CA GLY A 73 -2.46 9.36 -8.37
C GLY A 73 -1.96 10.52 -7.49
N ASN A 74 -0.89 10.29 -6.73
CA ASN A 74 -0.21 11.31 -5.92
C ASN A 74 0.94 11.98 -6.67
N THR A 75 0.92 11.93 -8.01
CA THR A 75 1.90 12.60 -8.86
C THR A 75 1.25 13.65 -9.75
N LEU A 76 1.89 14.81 -9.83
CA LEU A 76 1.49 15.91 -10.71
C LEU A 76 2.49 16.01 -11.86
N TRP A 77 2.00 15.93 -13.10
CA TRP A 77 2.80 16.06 -14.30
C TRP A 77 2.61 17.44 -14.94
N ASP A 78 3.69 18.19 -15.12
CA ASP A 78 3.67 19.53 -15.72
C ASP A 78 4.00 19.56 -17.22
N GLY A 79 4.11 18.38 -17.86
CA GLY A 79 4.56 18.25 -19.26
C GLY A 79 6.06 17.96 -19.39
N SER A 80 6.85 18.25 -18.36
CA SER A 80 8.31 18.07 -18.36
C SER A 80 8.83 17.22 -17.20
N SER A 81 8.18 17.32 -16.04
CA SER A 81 8.59 16.65 -14.81
C SER A 81 7.39 16.23 -13.96
N ALA A 82 7.57 15.14 -13.21
CA ALA A 82 6.61 14.68 -12.22
C ALA A 82 7.01 15.20 -10.84
N ARG A 83 6.03 15.60 -10.03
CA ARG A 83 6.21 16.00 -8.63
C ARG A 83 5.31 15.16 -7.74
N LEU A 84 5.84 14.77 -6.58
CA LEU A 84 5.06 14.11 -5.53
C LEU A 84 4.21 15.13 -4.77
N GLY A 85 2.93 14.81 -4.57
CA GLY A 85 2.01 15.53 -3.69
C GLY A 85 1.42 14.59 -2.66
N ASP A 86 0.57 15.12 -1.78
CA ASP A 86 -0.08 14.37 -0.69
C ASP A 86 0.92 13.69 0.27
N TRP A 87 1.43 14.49 1.21
CA TRP A 87 2.45 14.07 2.19
C TRP A 87 1.86 13.68 3.54
N ASP A 88 0.55 13.44 3.62
CA ASP A 88 -0.13 13.15 4.90
C ASP A 88 0.32 11.81 5.52
N GLU A 89 0.85 10.88 4.71
CA GLU A 89 1.40 9.60 5.15
C GLU A 89 2.94 9.57 5.25
N ALA A 90 3.60 10.73 5.18
CA ALA A 90 5.05 10.81 5.27
C ALA A 90 5.57 10.27 6.61
N ALA A 91 6.54 9.38 6.55
CA ALA A 91 7.02 8.63 7.71
C ALA A 91 8.49 8.23 7.60
N PHE A 92 9.03 7.67 8.67
CA PHE A 92 10.31 6.99 8.69
C PHE A 92 10.11 5.47 8.73
N GLY A 93 10.81 4.73 7.87
CA GLY A 93 10.74 3.27 7.86
C GLY A 93 11.46 2.64 6.66
N PRO A 94 11.31 1.31 6.46
CA PRO A 94 11.88 0.57 5.33
C PRO A 94 11.47 1.17 3.98
N ARG A 95 12.44 1.58 3.16
CA ARG A 95 12.20 2.23 1.86
C ARG A 95 11.43 1.36 0.87
N GLU A 96 11.45 0.05 1.07
CA GLU A 96 10.69 -0.92 0.27
C GLU A 96 9.17 -0.66 0.31
N LEU A 97 8.66 -0.03 1.37
CA LEU A 97 7.25 0.33 1.52
C LEU A 97 6.76 1.23 0.37
N ASP A 98 7.54 2.24 -0.01
CA ASP A 98 7.19 3.13 -1.12
C ASP A 98 7.25 2.41 -2.48
N LEU A 99 8.14 1.42 -2.62
CA LEU A 99 8.28 0.63 -3.84
C LEU A 99 7.11 -0.36 -3.99
N ALA A 100 6.66 -0.95 -2.89
CA ALA A 100 5.59 -1.95 -2.88
C ALA A 100 4.30 -1.43 -3.53
N ASN A 101 4.01 -0.12 -3.42
CA ASN A 101 2.88 0.53 -4.11
C ASN A 101 2.91 0.34 -5.64
N THR A 102 4.11 0.34 -6.23
CA THR A 102 4.22 0.13 -7.67
C THR A 102 4.03 -1.35 -8.01
N TYR A 103 4.70 -2.25 -7.29
CA TYR A 103 4.64 -3.69 -7.54
C TYR A 103 3.27 -4.31 -7.26
N GLN A 104 2.55 -3.83 -6.24
CA GLN A 104 1.16 -4.21 -5.95
C GLN A 104 0.23 -3.88 -7.15
N GLY A 105 0.63 -2.97 -8.03
CA GLY A 105 -0.13 -2.60 -9.21
C GLY A 105 -0.36 -3.69 -10.25
N VAL A 106 0.25 -4.86 -10.15
CA VAL A 106 -0.14 -6.03 -10.97
C VAL A 106 -1.63 -6.33 -10.77
N ARG A 107 -2.13 -6.20 -9.53
CA ARG A 107 -3.56 -6.32 -9.19
C ARG A 107 -4.44 -5.25 -9.86
N PHE A 108 -3.82 -4.18 -10.37
CA PHE A 108 -4.45 -3.08 -11.10
C PHE A 108 -4.05 -3.04 -12.58
N GLY A 109 -3.47 -4.13 -13.11
CA GLY A 109 -3.15 -4.28 -14.53
C GLY A 109 -1.79 -3.75 -14.97
N ARG A 110 -0.87 -3.46 -14.03
CA ARG A 110 0.52 -3.15 -14.42
C ARG A 110 1.17 -4.35 -15.10
N THR A 111 1.89 -4.04 -16.17
CA THR A 111 2.62 -5.02 -16.97
C THR A 111 4.02 -5.26 -16.43
N GLU A 112 4.59 -6.42 -16.76
CA GLU A 112 5.97 -6.78 -16.46
C GLU A 112 6.96 -5.70 -16.93
N GLN A 113 6.76 -5.19 -18.15
CA GLN A 113 7.61 -4.15 -18.72
C GLN A 113 7.58 -2.83 -17.92
N GLU A 114 6.43 -2.47 -17.35
CA GLU A 114 6.32 -1.28 -16.49
C GLU A 114 7.07 -1.48 -15.17
N LEU A 115 7.01 -2.68 -14.59
CA LEU A 115 7.75 -3.01 -13.37
C LEU A 115 9.26 -3.03 -13.60
N GLU A 116 9.72 -3.60 -14.72
CA GLU A 116 11.13 -3.56 -15.12
C GLU A 116 11.64 -2.12 -15.26
N ARG A 117 10.87 -1.26 -15.95
CA ARG A 117 11.20 0.17 -16.08
C ARG A 117 11.23 0.88 -14.73
N PHE A 118 10.31 0.54 -13.83
CA PHE A 118 10.28 1.10 -12.49
C PHE A 118 11.54 0.69 -11.69
N GLY A 119 11.86 -0.60 -11.63
CA GLY A 119 13.04 -1.13 -10.94
C GLY A 119 14.34 -0.54 -11.48
N ALA A 120 14.50 -0.51 -12.81
CA ALA A 120 15.63 0.14 -13.47
C ALA A 120 15.71 1.65 -13.13
N GLY A 121 14.57 2.34 -13.15
CA GLY A 121 14.48 3.75 -12.81
C GLY A 121 14.77 4.05 -11.33
N TYR A 122 14.43 3.13 -10.42
CA TYR A 122 14.79 3.22 -9.01
C TYR A 122 16.26 2.83 -8.77
N GLY A 123 16.87 2.06 -9.67
CA GLY A 123 18.24 1.56 -9.55
C GLY A 123 18.36 0.25 -8.78
N ARG A 124 17.23 -0.33 -8.37
CA ARG A 124 17.14 -1.65 -7.75
C ARG A 124 15.77 -2.23 -8.02
N ASP A 125 15.74 -3.44 -8.55
CA ASP A 125 14.54 -4.26 -8.60
C ASP A 125 14.48 -5.13 -7.34
N ILE A 126 13.32 -5.16 -6.68
CA ILE A 126 13.09 -5.92 -5.45
C ILE A 126 12.12 -7.09 -5.64
N ARG A 127 11.79 -7.46 -6.88
CA ARG A 127 10.85 -8.57 -7.16
C ARG A 127 11.31 -9.92 -6.62
N ASP A 128 12.61 -10.15 -6.57
CA ASP A 128 13.19 -11.39 -6.02
C ASP A 128 13.33 -11.37 -4.49
N TRP A 129 13.03 -10.23 -3.84
CA TRP A 129 13.14 -10.10 -2.39
C TRP A 129 11.91 -10.73 -1.70
N PRO A 130 12.09 -11.71 -0.80
CA PRO A 130 10.98 -12.44 -0.18
C PRO A 130 10.00 -11.59 0.64
N GLY A 131 10.39 -10.38 1.06
CA GLY A 131 9.51 -9.47 1.79
C GLY A 131 8.52 -8.69 0.91
N LEU A 132 8.75 -8.59 -0.41
CA LEU A 132 7.87 -7.83 -1.30
C LEU A 132 6.41 -8.35 -1.27
N PRO A 133 6.14 -9.67 -1.35
CA PRO A 133 4.77 -10.18 -1.24
C PRO A 133 4.06 -9.77 0.06
N VAL A 134 4.78 -9.68 1.19
CA VAL A 134 4.21 -9.24 2.47
C VAL A 134 3.78 -7.77 2.38
N LEU A 135 4.65 -6.90 1.84
CA LEU A 135 4.33 -5.48 1.68
C LEU A 135 3.18 -5.25 0.69
N CYS A 136 3.12 -6.01 -0.41
CA CYS A 136 2.01 -5.95 -1.36
C CYS A 136 0.68 -6.34 -0.69
N ARG A 137 0.65 -7.39 0.14
CA ARG A 137 -0.55 -7.80 0.89
C ARG A 137 -0.98 -6.77 1.93
N ILE A 138 -0.02 -6.15 2.62
CA ILE A 138 -0.28 -5.01 3.51
C ILE A 138 -0.92 -3.86 2.72
N ARG A 139 -0.42 -3.54 1.52
CA ARG A 139 -1.02 -2.51 0.68
C ARG A 139 -2.40 -2.90 0.18
N ASP A 140 -2.63 -4.15 -0.21
CA ASP A 140 -3.96 -4.66 -0.57
C ASP A 140 -4.97 -4.39 0.55
N LEU A 141 -4.63 -4.75 1.79
CA LEU A 141 -5.48 -4.49 2.97
C LEU A 141 -5.67 -2.99 3.21
N HIS A 142 -4.60 -2.20 3.13
CA HIS A 142 -4.68 -0.74 3.32
C HIS A 142 -5.73 -0.12 2.39
N THR A 143 -5.84 -0.57 1.14
CA THR A 143 -6.84 -0.05 0.19
C THR A 143 -8.29 -0.25 0.66
N LEU A 144 -8.57 -1.25 1.49
CA LEU A 144 -9.92 -1.52 2.00
C LEU A 144 -10.40 -0.44 2.96
N GLY A 145 -9.49 0.29 3.63
CA GLY A 145 -9.84 1.28 4.64
C GLY A 145 -10.73 2.39 4.11
N SER A 146 -10.49 2.86 2.88
CA SER A 146 -11.32 3.89 2.24
C SER A 146 -12.71 3.36 1.89
N TYR A 147 -12.81 2.10 1.47
CA TYR A 147 -14.07 1.43 1.15
C TYR A 147 -14.91 1.14 2.40
N ILE A 148 -14.31 0.69 3.50
CA ILE A 148 -15.00 0.53 4.79
C ILE A 148 -15.60 1.87 5.23
N ARG A 149 -14.79 2.95 5.19
CA ARG A 149 -15.26 4.30 5.56
C ARG A 149 -16.45 4.76 4.71
N ARG A 150 -16.39 4.54 3.39
CA ARG A 150 -17.46 4.93 2.46
C ARG A 150 -18.71 4.06 2.64
N ALA A 151 -18.53 2.76 2.85
CA ALA A 151 -19.63 1.83 3.13
C ALA A 151 -20.34 2.18 4.45
N ASP A 152 -19.60 2.52 5.50
CA ASP A 152 -20.15 3.02 6.77
C ASP A 152 -20.95 4.32 6.59
N ALA A 153 -20.60 5.14 5.60
CA ALA A 153 -21.32 6.36 5.23
C ALA A 153 -22.53 6.12 4.29
N GLY A 154 -22.84 4.85 3.97
CA GLY A 154 -24.00 4.49 3.14
C GLY A 154 -23.74 4.42 1.63
N ASP A 155 -22.48 4.41 1.19
CA ASP A 155 -22.13 4.24 -0.22
C ASP A 155 -22.27 2.76 -0.64
N GLU A 156 -23.37 2.44 -1.33
CA GLU A 156 -23.68 1.09 -1.80
C GLU A 156 -22.65 0.57 -2.81
N ALA A 157 -22.09 1.44 -3.66
CA ALA A 157 -21.10 1.04 -4.64
C ALA A 157 -19.77 0.69 -3.96
N ALA A 158 -19.36 1.48 -2.95
CA ALA A 158 -18.20 1.16 -2.12
C ALA A 158 -18.41 -0.14 -1.32
N SER A 159 -19.63 -0.38 -0.84
CA SER A 159 -19.97 -1.61 -0.12
C SER A 159 -19.85 -2.85 -1.01
N ALA A 160 -20.37 -2.79 -2.24
CA ALA A 160 -20.26 -3.87 -3.21
C ALA A 160 -18.79 -4.14 -3.62
N GLU A 161 -18.01 -3.07 -3.81
CA GLU A 161 -16.57 -3.19 -4.08
C GLU A 161 -15.81 -3.81 -2.90
N LEU A 162 -16.10 -3.39 -1.68
CA LEU A 162 -15.48 -3.92 -0.46
C LEU A 162 -15.67 -5.43 -0.34
N VAL A 163 -16.91 -5.91 -0.54
CA VAL A 163 -17.21 -7.35 -0.50
C VAL A 163 -16.43 -8.11 -1.57
N ARG A 164 -16.39 -7.60 -2.81
CA ARG A 164 -15.65 -8.25 -3.90
C ARG A 164 -14.16 -8.38 -3.59
N ARG A 165 -13.53 -7.32 -3.09
CA ARG A 165 -12.10 -7.35 -2.71
C ARG A 165 -11.82 -8.30 -1.56
N LEU A 166 -12.70 -8.33 -0.56
CA LEU A 166 -12.57 -9.25 0.57
C LEU A 166 -12.63 -10.72 0.10
N ASP A 167 -13.58 -11.06 -0.76
CA ASP A 167 -13.70 -12.42 -1.29
C ASP A 167 -12.52 -12.80 -2.20
N SER A 168 -12.00 -11.84 -2.98
CA SER A 168 -10.79 -11.99 -3.79
C SER A 168 -9.55 -12.31 -2.94
N LEU A 169 -9.33 -11.55 -1.85
CA LEU A 169 -8.22 -11.77 -0.93
C LEU A 169 -8.34 -13.06 -0.14
N ARG A 170 -9.57 -13.49 0.19
CA ARG A 170 -9.85 -14.73 0.91
C ARG A 170 -9.64 -15.97 0.06
N SER A 171 -9.96 -15.89 -1.22
CA SER A 171 -9.77 -16.99 -2.17
C SER A 171 -8.32 -17.14 -2.66
N CYS A 172 -7.41 -16.27 -2.20
CA CYS A 172 -6.04 -16.16 -2.71
C CYS A 172 -6.01 -16.00 -4.25
N SER A 173 -7.02 -15.32 -4.79
CA SER A 173 -7.08 -15.03 -6.22
C SER A 173 -6.17 -13.84 -6.53
N ASP A 174 -4.95 -14.15 -6.95
CA ASP A 174 -4.01 -13.14 -7.45
C ASP A 174 -4.31 -12.72 -8.91
N THR A 175 -5.32 -13.33 -9.54
CA THR A 175 -5.67 -13.11 -10.95
C THR A 175 -6.81 -12.11 -11.17
N GLU A 176 -7.54 -11.73 -10.11
CA GLU A 176 -8.62 -10.75 -10.23
C GLU A 176 -8.07 -9.32 -10.25
N VAL A 177 -8.38 -8.59 -11.33
CA VAL A 177 -7.99 -7.18 -11.49
C VAL A 177 -9.02 -6.29 -10.79
N TRP A 178 -8.56 -5.44 -9.89
CA TRP A 178 -9.42 -4.50 -9.16
C TRP A 178 -9.52 -3.14 -9.88
N ALA A 179 -10.59 -2.39 -9.63
CA ALA A 179 -10.64 -0.99 -10.03
C ALA A 179 -9.79 -0.14 -9.07
N PRO A 180 -9.10 0.92 -9.51
CA PRO A 180 -8.41 1.82 -8.58
C PRO A 180 -9.43 2.52 -7.66
N ALA A 181 -9.01 2.83 -6.43
CA ALA A 181 -9.81 3.65 -5.54
C ALA A 181 -10.02 5.03 -6.18
N ARG A 182 -11.28 5.46 -6.27
CA ARG A 182 -11.69 6.79 -6.72
C ARG A 182 -11.92 7.70 -5.54
#